data_AF-A0AAE0FV63-F1
#
_entry.id   AF-A0AAE0FV63-F1
#
_cell.length_a   1.000
_cell.length_b   1.000
_cell.length_c   1.000
_cell.angle_alpha   90.00
_cell.angle_beta   90.00
_cell.angle_gamma   90.00
#
_symmetry.space_group_name_H-M   'P 1'
#
loop_
_entity.id
_entity.type
_entity.pdbx_description
1 polymer ?
#
loop_
_entity_poly.entity_id
_entity_poly.type
_entity_poly.pdbx_seq_one_letter_code
_entity_poly.pdbx_strand_id
1 'polypeptide(L)'
;MRYYYQGTAFDQTATLAGGPYGMPDRFAGSLEVEGSWERTIGLYRTSDSYIVQSRSWLPNAVGGVLWFGSHAAPYTTYVPYLAGMQSLPAVTLGYQAEADKGTFFWAHRYMAQLVRNDWRRMMPDLDSARATWHNASLAMLAEVESKVTPRSAVSRRHLLQEEGLSHYITSACSKHAQALLKEAWSLYDALQFKYADGWLNEVSANGEFSSTSVQYPAWWLRAVNYSGGPGPVPPRPHEQKCAAGRVKDCTEKCSAHTDNYVACVSQCTEGC
;
A
#
# COMPACT_ATOMS: atom_id res chain seq x y z
N MET A 1 18.06 3.89 -4.93
CA MET A 1 17.19 4.54 -3.93
C MET A 1 16.24 3.59 -3.18
N ARG A 2 16.09 2.31 -3.59
CA ARG A 2 15.07 1.39 -3.03
C ARG A 2 15.64 0.30 -2.12
N TYR A 3 16.91 0.40 -1.73
CA TYR A 3 17.62 -0.66 -1.02
C TYR A 3 17.27 -0.69 0.47
N TYR A 4 17.13 -1.91 0.98
CA TYR A 4 16.88 -2.24 2.39
C TYR A 4 17.86 -3.32 2.87
N TYR A 5 19.09 -3.28 2.32
CA TYR A 5 20.21 -4.17 2.59
C TYR A 5 19.99 -5.63 2.13
N GLN A 6 19.12 -5.84 1.13
CA GLN A 6 18.81 -7.17 0.63
C GLN A 6 20.06 -7.97 0.25
N GLY A 7 20.11 -9.23 0.69
CA GLY A 7 21.23 -10.14 0.41
C GLY A 7 22.51 -9.87 1.21
N THR A 8 22.44 -9.04 2.26
CA THR A 8 23.57 -8.77 3.17
C THR A 8 23.24 -9.22 4.60
N ALA A 9 24.23 -9.15 5.51
CA ALA A 9 24.01 -9.41 6.93
C ALA A 9 23.00 -8.43 7.59
N PHE A 10 22.69 -7.30 6.94
CA PHE A 10 21.79 -6.26 7.45
C PHE A 10 20.39 -6.30 6.81
N ASP A 11 20.09 -7.34 6.02
CA ASP A 11 18.85 -7.48 5.26
C ASP A 11 17.60 -7.43 6.16
N GLN A 12 16.82 -6.36 6.04
CA GLN A 12 15.62 -6.17 6.85
C GLN A 12 14.45 -7.09 6.46
N THR A 13 14.51 -7.78 5.32
CA THR A 13 13.46 -8.72 4.89
C THR A 13 13.64 -10.15 5.42
N ALA A 14 14.80 -10.46 6.01
CA ALA A 14 15.19 -11.79 6.47
C ALA A 14 15.25 -11.89 8.00
N THR A 15 14.46 -11.09 8.72
CA THR A 15 14.47 -11.01 10.19
C THR A 15 13.09 -11.30 10.77
N LEU A 16 13.05 -11.76 12.03
CA LEU A 16 11.78 -11.96 12.75
C LEU A 16 10.96 -10.66 12.86
N ALA A 17 11.63 -9.51 12.96
CA ALA A 17 11.01 -8.19 12.99
C ALA A 17 10.27 -7.83 11.69
N GLY A 18 10.59 -8.48 10.57
CA GLY A 18 9.87 -8.32 9.30
C GLY A 18 8.57 -9.13 9.23
N GLY A 19 8.23 -9.86 10.28
CA GLY A 19 7.06 -10.73 10.32
C GLY A 19 7.14 -11.87 9.29
N PRO A 20 6.02 -12.59 9.07
CA PRO A 20 6.01 -13.77 8.22
C PRO A 20 6.31 -13.47 6.75
N TYR A 21 6.11 -12.21 6.33
CA TYR A 21 6.19 -11.79 4.92
C TYR A 21 7.37 -10.87 4.62
N GLY A 22 8.30 -10.69 5.58
CA GLY A 22 9.58 -10.02 5.36
C GLY A 22 9.47 -8.54 5.04
N MET A 23 8.55 -7.82 5.69
CA MET A 23 8.39 -6.39 5.54
C MET A 23 9.66 -5.67 6.06
N PRO A 24 10.34 -4.81 5.26
CA PRO A 24 11.64 -4.23 5.64
C PRO A 24 11.56 -2.93 6.45
N ASP A 25 10.42 -2.25 6.48
CA ASP A 25 10.28 -1.01 7.24
C ASP A 25 10.32 -1.28 8.76
N ARG A 26 10.97 -0.38 9.50
CA ARG A 26 11.06 -0.44 10.96
C ARG A 26 10.61 0.88 11.56
N PHE A 27 9.58 0.82 12.40
CA PHE A 27 9.02 1.99 13.07
C PHE A 27 9.84 2.39 14.30
N ALA A 28 9.53 3.57 14.84
CA ALA A 28 10.19 4.06 16.05
C ALA A 28 9.99 3.07 17.21
N GLY A 29 11.04 2.88 18.01
CA GLY A 29 10.97 2.11 19.26
C GLY A 29 10.19 2.86 20.35
N SER A 30 10.09 2.24 21.53
CA SER A 30 9.52 2.87 22.72
C SER A 30 10.59 3.52 23.60
N LEU A 31 10.17 4.38 24.52
CA LEU A 31 11.06 4.93 25.56
C LEU A 31 11.39 3.90 26.65
N GLU A 32 10.72 2.74 26.65
CA GLU A 32 10.87 1.69 27.65
C GLU A 32 11.99 0.70 27.31
N VAL A 33 12.39 0.62 26.03
CA VAL A 33 13.37 -0.35 25.53
C VAL A 33 14.43 0.37 24.71
N GLU A 34 15.68 0.35 25.19
CA GLU A 34 16.82 0.88 24.43
C GLU A 34 17.15 -0.02 23.23
N GLY A 35 17.43 0.58 22.07
CA GLY A 35 17.82 -0.15 20.87
C GLY A 35 17.68 0.67 19.60
N SER A 36 18.10 0.08 18.47
CA SER A 36 17.90 0.67 17.14
C SER A 36 17.86 -0.40 16.06
N TRP A 37 17.30 -0.03 14.91
CA TRP A 37 17.33 -0.83 13.68
C TRP A 37 18.28 -0.19 12.68
N GLU A 38 18.82 -0.99 11.76
CA GLU A 38 19.56 -0.46 10.63
C GLU A 38 18.70 0.47 9.79
N ARG A 39 19.24 1.62 9.43
CA ARG A 39 18.50 2.66 8.71
C ARG A 39 18.58 2.42 7.19
N THR A 40 17.56 1.79 6.63
CA THR A 40 17.49 1.52 5.18
C THR A 40 17.48 2.80 4.32
N ILE A 41 17.92 2.69 3.06
CA ILE A 41 17.82 3.79 2.08
C ILE A 41 16.36 3.93 1.62
N GLY A 42 15.72 2.82 1.30
CA GLY A 42 14.30 2.74 0.95
C GLY A 42 13.42 2.73 2.20
N LEU A 43 13.26 3.91 2.81
CA LEU A 43 12.56 4.07 4.10
C LEU A 43 11.19 4.74 3.93
N TYR A 44 10.17 4.25 4.64
CA TYR A 44 8.81 4.82 4.64
C TYR A 44 8.67 6.31 4.95
N ARG A 45 9.62 6.90 5.69
CA ARG A 45 9.58 8.33 6.09
C ARG A 45 9.94 9.28 4.96
N THR A 46 10.46 8.77 3.85
CA THR A 46 10.78 9.58 2.68
C THR A 46 9.49 10.18 2.10
N SER A 47 9.41 11.52 2.13
CA SER A 47 8.26 12.26 1.58
C SER A 47 8.28 12.27 0.05
N ASP A 48 9.47 12.36 -0.53
CA ASP A 48 9.72 12.36 -1.96
C ASP A 48 11.17 11.97 -2.25
N SER A 49 11.42 11.58 -3.49
CA SER A 49 12.77 11.38 -4.01
C SER A 49 12.80 11.73 -5.48
N TYR A 50 13.94 12.15 -5.99
CA TYR A 50 14.04 12.56 -7.39
C TYR A 50 15.40 12.27 -8.02
N ILE A 51 15.42 12.16 -9.34
CA ILE A 51 16.62 12.08 -10.17
C ILE A 51 16.58 13.25 -11.15
N VAL A 52 17.61 14.08 -11.13
CA VAL A 52 17.78 15.14 -12.12
C VAL A 52 18.65 14.61 -13.25
N GLN A 53 18.12 14.66 -14.48
CA GLN A 53 18.83 14.24 -15.68
C GLN A 53 19.00 15.44 -16.60
N SER A 54 20.26 15.76 -16.93
CA SER A 54 20.61 16.86 -17.85
C SER A 54 21.23 16.28 -19.11
N ARG A 55 20.65 16.61 -20.28
CA ARG A 55 21.02 16.04 -21.58
C ARG A 55 21.42 17.16 -22.53
N SER A 56 22.72 17.43 -22.59
CA SER A 56 23.30 18.56 -23.35
C SER A 56 23.13 18.46 -24.87
N TRP A 57 22.81 17.27 -25.38
CA TRP A 57 22.57 17.03 -26.80
C TRP A 57 21.13 17.36 -27.24
N LEU A 58 20.29 17.88 -26.35
CA LEU A 58 18.91 18.30 -26.61
C LEU A 58 18.72 19.78 -26.23
N PRO A 59 17.75 20.50 -26.83
CA PRO A 59 17.39 21.86 -26.41
C PRO A 59 16.98 21.92 -24.94
N ASN A 60 17.25 23.05 -24.26
CA ASN A 60 17.02 23.21 -22.81
C ASN A 60 15.62 22.77 -22.33
N ALA A 61 14.56 23.10 -23.09
CA ALA A 61 13.18 22.73 -22.77
C ALA A 61 12.94 21.20 -22.69
N VAL A 62 13.74 20.41 -23.40
CA VAL A 62 13.60 18.94 -23.47
C VAL A 62 14.76 18.23 -22.77
N GLY A 63 15.95 18.83 -22.75
CA GLY A 63 17.17 18.21 -22.22
C GLY A 63 17.15 18.00 -20.72
N GLY A 64 16.45 18.84 -19.96
CA GLY A 64 16.27 18.68 -18.51
C GLY A 64 15.05 17.83 -18.18
N VAL A 65 15.25 16.74 -17.43
CA VAL A 65 14.19 15.86 -16.91
C VAL A 65 14.34 15.72 -15.40
N LEU A 66 13.27 16.02 -14.67
CA LEU A 66 13.11 15.66 -13.26
C LEU A 66 12.28 14.38 -13.17
N TRP A 67 12.91 13.27 -12.81
CA TRP A 67 12.23 12.05 -12.46
C TRP A 67 11.79 12.14 -11.01
N PHE A 68 10.52 12.41 -10.76
CA PHE A 68 9.99 12.66 -9.42
C PHE A 68 9.18 11.46 -8.92
N GLY A 69 9.48 10.99 -7.71
CA GLY A 69 8.73 9.97 -7.01
C GLY A 69 8.17 10.55 -5.72
N SER A 70 6.84 10.72 -5.66
CA SER A 70 6.16 11.11 -4.44
C SER A 70 6.06 9.91 -3.51
N HIS A 71 6.37 10.09 -2.24
CA HIS A 71 6.52 9.03 -1.24
C HIS A 71 7.78 8.16 -1.40
N ALA A 72 7.95 7.23 -0.45
CA ALA A 72 9.14 6.43 -0.31
C ALA A 72 9.45 5.59 -1.57
N ALA A 73 10.71 5.65 -1.98
CA ALA A 73 11.20 5.07 -3.23
C ALA A 73 10.78 3.60 -3.47
N PRO A 74 10.72 2.70 -2.46
CA PRO A 74 10.27 1.33 -2.67
C PRO A 74 8.83 1.22 -3.16
N TYR A 75 7.96 2.19 -2.87
CA TYR A 75 6.52 2.15 -3.15
C TYR A 75 6.10 3.08 -4.30
N THR A 76 7.00 3.95 -4.73
CA THR A 76 6.72 4.98 -5.74
C THR A 76 7.17 4.59 -7.14
N THR A 77 6.57 5.26 -8.12
CA THR A 77 6.99 5.31 -9.51
C THR A 77 7.59 6.67 -9.81
N TYR A 78 8.74 6.70 -10.51
CA TYR A 78 9.33 7.96 -10.93
C TYR A 78 8.66 8.45 -12.20
N VAL A 79 7.97 9.58 -12.12
CA VAL A 79 7.30 10.24 -13.23
C VAL A 79 8.23 11.32 -13.80
N PRO A 80 8.48 11.35 -15.12
CA PRO A 80 9.35 12.36 -15.72
C PRO A 80 8.61 13.68 -15.97
N TYR A 81 9.18 14.77 -15.48
CA TYR A 81 8.76 16.13 -15.76
C TYR A 81 9.87 16.87 -16.51
N LEU A 82 9.53 17.44 -17.66
CA LEU A 82 10.48 18.15 -18.51
C LEU A 82 10.63 19.60 -18.05
N ALA A 83 11.84 20.14 -18.14
CA ALA A 83 12.14 21.52 -17.71
C ALA A 83 11.36 22.58 -18.50
N GLY A 84 10.94 22.28 -19.74
CA GLY A 84 10.14 23.17 -20.58
C GLY A 84 8.64 23.19 -20.27
N MET A 85 8.19 22.55 -19.18
CA MET A 85 6.79 22.65 -18.75
C MET A 85 6.47 24.07 -18.25
N GLN A 86 5.26 24.55 -18.53
CA GLN A 86 4.74 25.84 -18.05
C GLN A 86 4.04 25.72 -16.69
N SER A 87 3.54 24.53 -16.36
CA SER A 87 2.87 24.24 -15.10
C SER A 87 3.00 22.76 -14.73
N LEU A 88 2.91 22.47 -13.43
CA LEU A 88 2.88 21.10 -12.93
C LEU A 88 1.45 20.54 -12.96
N PRO A 89 1.27 19.25 -13.29
CA PRO A 89 -0.03 18.60 -13.20
C PRO A 89 -0.49 18.52 -11.74
N ALA A 90 -1.77 18.81 -11.48
CA ALA A 90 -2.34 18.79 -10.13
C ALA A 90 -2.10 17.46 -9.38
N VAL A 91 -2.08 16.33 -10.09
CA VAL A 91 -1.77 15.00 -9.53
C VAL A 91 -0.41 14.89 -8.83
N THR A 92 0.49 15.83 -9.09
CA THR A 92 1.83 15.93 -8.50
C THR A 92 1.80 16.60 -7.13
N LEU A 93 0.81 17.46 -6.88
CA LEU A 93 0.70 18.26 -5.66
C LEU A 93 0.07 17.38 -4.57
N GLY A 94 0.84 16.95 -3.58
CA GLY A 94 0.34 16.12 -2.48
C GLY A 94 0.45 16.81 -1.14
N TYR A 95 -0.68 17.06 -0.46
CA TYR A 95 -0.68 17.53 0.92
C TYR A 95 -0.77 16.35 1.89
N GLN A 96 0.22 16.21 2.78
CA GLN A 96 0.33 15.03 3.63
C GLN A 96 -0.72 14.93 4.74
N ALA A 97 -1.38 16.04 5.08
CA ALA A 97 -2.34 16.07 6.18
C ALA A 97 -3.78 15.80 5.75
N GLU A 98 -4.07 15.73 4.45
CA GLU A 98 -5.41 15.49 3.93
C GLU A 98 -5.37 14.43 2.82
N ALA A 99 -6.08 13.32 3.03
CA ALA A 99 -6.12 12.22 2.08
C ALA A 99 -6.80 12.63 0.77
N ASP A 100 -6.03 12.65 -0.32
CA ASP A 100 -6.52 13.01 -1.65
C ASP A 100 -6.14 11.96 -2.68
N LYS A 101 -7.14 11.19 -3.12
CA LYS A 101 -6.99 10.15 -4.16
C LYS A 101 -6.61 10.69 -5.54
N GLY A 102 -6.74 12.01 -5.75
CA GLY A 102 -6.30 12.71 -6.95
C GLY A 102 -4.79 12.91 -7.04
N THR A 103 -4.00 12.48 -6.05
CA THR A 103 -2.57 12.75 -5.98
C THR A 103 -1.71 11.49 -5.93
N PHE A 104 -0.53 11.55 -6.55
CA PHE A 104 0.42 10.45 -6.46
C PHE A 104 0.89 10.18 -5.03
N PHE A 105 1.04 11.22 -4.20
CA PHE A 105 1.49 11.05 -2.81
C PHE A 105 0.59 10.06 -2.07
N TRP A 106 -0.72 10.24 -2.15
CA TRP A 106 -1.66 9.35 -1.50
C TRP A 106 -1.78 8.01 -2.23
N ALA A 107 -1.83 7.97 -3.55
CA ALA A 107 -1.83 6.69 -4.28
C ALA A 107 -0.66 5.79 -3.85
N HIS A 108 0.56 6.33 -3.82
CA HIS A 108 1.74 5.60 -3.37
C HIS A 108 1.74 5.29 -1.86
N ARG A 109 1.13 6.13 -1.03
CA ARG A 109 0.98 5.87 0.41
C ARG A 109 -0.02 4.75 0.69
N TYR A 110 -1.15 4.70 -0.02
CA TYR A 110 -2.10 3.60 0.02
C TYR A 110 -1.43 2.31 -0.45
N MET A 111 -0.72 2.36 -1.57
CA MET A 111 0.09 1.24 -2.08
C MET A 111 1.09 0.75 -1.03
N ALA A 112 1.82 1.66 -0.37
CA ALA A 112 2.78 1.31 0.67
C ALA A 112 2.13 0.58 1.84
N GLN A 113 0.96 1.05 2.30
CA GLN A 113 0.23 0.39 3.39
C GLN A 113 -0.24 -1.01 3.00
N LEU A 114 -0.73 -1.20 1.77
CA LEU A 114 -1.17 -2.50 1.28
C LEU A 114 0.02 -3.47 1.15
N VAL A 115 1.06 -3.06 0.44
CA VAL A 115 2.23 -3.90 0.14
C VAL A 115 2.98 -4.31 1.40
N ARG A 116 2.98 -3.50 2.46
CA ARG A 116 3.58 -3.88 3.76
C ARG A 116 2.92 -5.11 4.39
N ASN A 117 1.63 -5.34 4.12
CA ASN A 117 0.90 -6.46 4.71
C ASN A 117 1.38 -7.81 4.17
N ASP A 118 1.92 -7.84 2.95
CA ASP A 118 2.40 -9.07 2.31
C ASP A 118 3.56 -8.79 1.34
N TRP A 119 4.59 -8.17 1.90
CA TRP A 119 5.73 -7.60 1.15
C TRP A 119 6.32 -8.56 0.13
N ARG A 120 6.70 -9.77 0.55
CA ARG A 120 7.34 -10.77 -0.32
C ARG A 120 6.50 -11.16 -1.54
N ARG A 121 5.17 -11.15 -1.43
CA ARG A 121 4.28 -11.56 -2.53
C ARG A 121 3.84 -10.39 -3.38
N MET A 122 3.56 -9.23 -2.79
CA MET A 122 3.06 -8.06 -3.52
C MET A 122 4.17 -7.25 -4.20
N MET A 123 5.39 -7.24 -3.66
CA MET A 123 6.50 -6.46 -4.24
C MET A 123 6.85 -6.85 -5.69
N PRO A 124 6.93 -8.14 -6.07
CA PRO A 124 7.17 -8.53 -7.47
C PRO A 124 6.14 -7.96 -8.45
N ASP A 125 4.85 -7.95 -8.08
CA ASP A 125 3.79 -7.39 -8.91
C ASP A 125 3.93 -5.86 -9.03
N LEU A 126 4.25 -5.17 -7.92
CA LEU A 126 4.56 -3.75 -7.94
C LEU A 126 5.81 -3.45 -8.78
N ASP A 127 6.85 -4.27 -8.72
CA ASP A 127 8.07 -4.14 -9.54
C ASP A 127 7.74 -4.25 -11.03
N SER A 128 6.92 -5.24 -11.40
CA SER A 128 6.46 -5.47 -12.77
C SER A 128 5.65 -4.29 -13.31
N ALA A 129 4.67 -3.80 -12.53
CA ALA A 129 3.88 -2.64 -12.91
C ALA A 129 4.76 -1.39 -13.08
N ARG A 130 5.71 -1.15 -12.17
CA ARG A 130 6.65 -0.03 -12.26
C ARG A 130 7.56 -0.12 -13.47
N ALA A 131 8.03 -1.29 -13.85
CA ALA A 131 8.81 -1.48 -15.08
C ALA A 131 7.98 -1.08 -16.31
N THR A 132 6.70 -1.48 -16.34
CA THR A 132 5.76 -1.12 -17.41
C THR A 132 5.55 0.40 -17.49
N TRP A 133 5.29 1.05 -16.36
CA TRP A 133 5.11 2.50 -16.29
C TRP A 133 6.39 3.29 -16.61
N HIS A 134 7.55 2.76 -16.24
CA HIS A 134 8.84 3.33 -16.62
C HIS A 134 9.05 3.29 -18.13
N ASN A 135 8.74 2.17 -18.78
CA ASN A 135 8.83 2.05 -20.24
C ASN A 135 7.84 3.00 -20.94
N ALA A 136 6.62 3.14 -20.44
CA ALA A 136 5.67 4.13 -20.95
C ALA A 136 6.20 5.58 -20.79
N SER A 137 6.88 5.86 -19.68
CA SER A 137 7.53 7.14 -19.42
C SER A 137 8.67 7.43 -20.41
N LEU A 138 9.50 6.42 -20.71
CA LEU A 138 10.54 6.52 -21.73
C LEU A 138 9.97 6.73 -23.12
N ALA A 139 8.86 6.05 -23.46
CA ALA A 139 8.17 6.23 -24.74
C ALA A 139 7.61 7.66 -24.89
N MET A 140 7.01 8.22 -23.85
CA MET A 140 6.54 9.61 -23.84
C MET A 140 7.69 10.60 -24.05
N LEU A 141 8.83 10.40 -23.37
CA LEU A 141 10.02 11.25 -23.55
C LEU A 141 10.54 11.18 -25.00
N ALA A 142 10.61 9.97 -25.58
CA ALA A 142 11.03 9.78 -26.96
C ALA A 142 10.08 10.46 -27.97
N GLU A 143 8.77 10.45 -27.71
CA GLU A 143 7.79 11.16 -28.53
C GLU A 143 8.05 12.67 -28.52
N VAL A 144 8.29 13.25 -27.34
CA VAL A 144 8.60 14.68 -27.21
C VAL A 144 9.92 15.03 -27.90
N GLU A 145 10.95 14.22 -27.72
CA GLU A 145 12.26 14.41 -28.35
C GLU A 145 12.19 14.37 -29.89
N SER A 146 11.33 13.51 -30.45
CA SER A 146 11.13 13.41 -31.90
C SER A 146 10.70 14.75 -32.54
N LYS A 147 10.04 15.62 -31.77
CA LYS A 147 9.59 16.95 -32.22
C LYS A 147 10.71 17.98 -32.31
N VAL A 148 11.85 17.73 -31.66
CA VAL A 148 12.99 18.66 -31.61
C VAL A 148 14.26 18.11 -32.27
N THR A 149 14.29 16.82 -32.64
CA THR A 149 15.45 16.23 -33.31
C THR A 149 15.57 16.65 -34.79
N PRO A 150 16.79 16.95 -35.31
CA PRO A 150 16.99 17.54 -36.65
C PRO A 150 16.65 16.65 -37.86
N ARG A 151 16.14 15.42 -37.66
CA ARG A 151 15.87 14.44 -38.73
C ARG A 151 14.39 14.32 -39.13
N SER A 152 13.47 14.97 -38.44
CA SER A 152 12.08 15.07 -38.90
C SER A 152 11.94 16.22 -39.90
N ALA A 153 11.29 15.99 -41.03
CA ALA A 153 11.08 16.96 -42.11
C ALA A 153 10.18 18.16 -41.71
N VAL A 154 9.90 18.33 -40.42
CA VAL A 154 9.16 19.47 -39.89
C VAL A 154 10.16 20.60 -39.65
N SER A 155 10.20 21.48 -40.64
CA SER A 155 10.95 22.73 -40.63
C SER A 155 11.01 23.36 -39.24
N ARG A 156 12.24 23.64 -38.81
CA ARG A 156 12.74 24.40 -37.64
C ARG A 156 12.11 25.80 -37.44
N ARG A 157 11.02 26.12 -38.15
CA ARG A 157 10.47 27.47 -38.32
C ARG A 157 8.99 27.62 -37.96
N HIS A 158 8.25 26.55 -37.72
CA HIS A 158 6.80 26.64 -37.43
C HIS A 158 6.35 26.06 -36.08
N LEU A 159 7.16 25.21 -35.43
CA LEU A 159 6.89 24.72 -34.06
C LEU A 159 7.68 25.46 -32.97
N LEU A 160 8.51 26.44 -33.33
CA LEU A 160 9.40 27.17 -32.44
C LEU A 160 9.02 28.66 -32.29
N GLN A 161 7.76 28.95 -32.00
CA GLN A 161 7.55 29.92 -30.91
C GLN A 161 7.69 29.07 -29.64
N GLU A 162 8.65 29.40 -28.76
CA GLU A 162 8.95 28.61 -27.56
C GLU A 162 7.70 28.24 -26.74
N GLU A 163 6.68 29.09 -26.81
CA GLU A 163 5.37 28.90 -26.22
C GLU A 163 4.62 27.65 -26.73
N GLY A 164 4.67 27.35 -28.03
CA GLY A 164 4.02 26.17 -28.61
C GLY A 164 4.66 24.85 -28.19
N LEU A 165 5.98 24.81 -28.13
CA LEU A 165 6.72 23.63 -27.63
C LEU A 165 6.46 23.41 -26.14
N SER A 166 6.52 24.48 -25.34
CA SER A 166 6.29 24.42 -23.90
C SER A 166 4.86 23.98 -23.56
N HIS A 167 3.86 24.44 -24.33
CA HIS A 167 2.48 23.99 -24.21
C HIS A 167 2.33 22.50 -24.55
N TYR A 168 2.95 22.03 -25.64
CA TYR A 168 2.94 20.61 -26.01
C TYR A 168 3.60 19.73 -24.93
N ILE A 169 4.77 20.13 -24.43
CA ILE A 169 5.47 19.44 -23.34
C ILE A 169 4.58 19.36 -22.09
N THR A 170 3.97 20.48 -21.70
CA THR A 170 3.07 20.55 -20.54
C THR A 170 1.89 19.60 -20.69
N SER A 171 1.27 19.58 -21.87
CA SER A 171 0.15 18.68 -22.18
C SER A 171 0.55 17.21 -22.14
N ALA A 172 1.68 16.86 -22.77
CA ALA A 172 2.19 15.49 -22.81
C ALA A 172 2.52 14.96 -21.39
N CYS A 173 3.28 15.71 -20.60
CA CYS A 173 3.60 15.36 -19.22
C CYS A 173 2.35 15.29 -18.33
N SER A 174 1.40 16.20 -18.49
CA SER A 174 0.14 16.20 -17.72
C SER A 174 -0.72 14.98 -18.01
N LYS A 175 -0.92 14.67 -19.31
CA LYS A 175 -1.69 13.49 -19.73
C LYS A 175 -1.03 12.20 -19.24
N HIS A 176 0.29 12.12 -19.35
CA HIS A 176 1.06 10.96 -18.88
C HIS A 176 0.95 10.78 -17.36
N ALA A 177 1.12 11.86 -16.59
CA ALA A 177 0.97 11.83 -15.14
C ALA A 177 -0.44 11.36 -14.71
N GLN A 178 -1.50 11.86 -15.34
CA GLN A 178 -2.87 11.42 -15.06
C GLN A 178 -3.09 9.94 -15.39
N ALA A 179 -2.55 9.46 -16.51
CA ALA A 179 -2.61 8.05 -16.87
C ALA A 179 -1.91 7.18 -15.83
N LEU A 180 -0.70 7.54 -15.41
CA LEU A 180 0.03 6.78 -14.38
C LEU A 180 -0.68 6.77 -13.02
N LEU A 181 -1.35 7.86 -12.63
CA LEU A 181 -2.13 7.88 -11.40
C LEU A 181 -3.29 6.86 -11.48
N LYS A 182 -3.99 6.79 -12.62
CA LYS A 182 -5.05 5.81 -12.83
C LYS A 182 -4.51 4.39 -12.73
N GLU A 183 -3.38 4.11 -13.40
CA GLU A 183 -2.74 2.79 -13.35
C GLU A 183 -2.29 2.43 -11.92
N ALA A 184 -1.79 3.39 -11.14
CA ALA A 184 -1.40 3.15 -9.74
C ALA A 184 -2.60 2.71 -8.88
N TRP A 185 -3.78 3.31 -9.07
CA TRP A 185 -5.01 2.87 -8.41
C TRP A 185 -5.51 1.53 -8.94
N SER A 186 -5.44 1.28 -10.24
CA SER A 186 -5.79 -0.03 -10.82
C SER A 186 -4.91 -1.15 -10.27
N LEU A 187 -3.60 -0.90 -10.07
CA LEU A 187 -2.72 -1.84 -9.38
C LEU A 187 -3.14 -2.05 -7.93
N TYR A 188 -3.50 -0.98 -7.21
CA TYR A 188 -3.94 -1.09 -5.82
C TYR A 188 -5.14 -2.03 -5.71
N ASP A 189 -6.16 -1.83 -6.54
CA ASP A 189 -7.36 -2.66 -6.57
C ASP A 189 -7.04 -4.12 -6.94
N ALA A 190 -6.15 -4.32 -7.93
CA ALA A 190 -5.70 -5.65 -8.34
C ALA A 190 -4.97 -6.39 -7.23
N LEU A 191 -4.05 -5.73 -6.52
CA LEU A 191 -3.32 -6.32 -5.38
C LEU A 191 -4.26 -6.60 -4.20
N GLN A 192 -5.18 -5.66 -3.92
CA GLN A 192 -6.16 -5.81 -2.85
C GLN A 192 -7.03 -7.04 -3.10
N PHE A 193 -7.48 -7.25 -4.34
CA PHE A 193 -8.23 -8.45 -4.72
C PHE A 193 -7.35 -9.71 -4.63
N LYS A 194 -6.18 -9.70 -5.29
CA LYS A 194 -5.31 -10.87 -5.44
C LYS A 194 -4.85 -11.45 -4.10
N TYR A 195 -4.64 -10.61 -3.09
CA TYR A 195 -4.06 -11.01 -1.80
C TYR A 195 -5.01 -10.78 -0.60
N ALA A 196 -6.32 -10.72 -0.85
CA ALA A 196 -7.31 -10.46 0.21
C ALA A 196 -7.32 -11.57 1.27
N ASP A 197 -7.44 -11.17 2.54
CA ASP A 197 -7.84 -12.04 3.66
C ASP A 197 -7.01 -13.32 3.86
N GLY A 198 -5.74 -13.31 3.47
CA GLY A 198 -4.87 -14.48 3.56
C GLY A 198 -5.11 -15.52 2.45
N TRP A 199 -5.77 -15.13 1.36
CA TRP A 199 -5.98 -15.94 0.17
C TRP A 199 -5.18 -15.40 -1.01
N LEU A 200 -4.90 -16.28 -1.97
CA LEU A 200 -4.41 -15.94 -3.29
C LEU A 200 -5.55 -16.12 -4.29
N ASN A 201 -6.13 -15.01 -4.72
CA ASN A 201 -7.25 -14.96 -5.64
C ASN A 201 -6.75 -14.77 -7.08
N GLU A 202 -7.21 -15.61 -7.99
CA GLU A 202 -6.84 -15.56 -9.40
C GLU A 202 -8.08 -15.71 -10.27
N VAL A 203 -8.11 -14.97 -11.38
CA VAL A 203 -9.11 -15.14 -12.44
C VAL A 203 -8.36 -15.56 -13.69
N SER A 204 -8.66 -16.75 -14.20
CA SER A 204 -7.99 -17.28 -15.38
C SER A 204 -8.44 -16.54 -16.66
N ALA A 205 -7.74 -16.75 -17.78
CA ALA A 205 -8.06 -16.14 -19.06
C ALA A 205 -9.49 -16.48 -19.58
N ASN A 206 -10.06 -17.60 -19.14
CA ASN A 206 -11.45 -17.99 -19.46
C ASN A 206 -12.50 -17.38 -18.51
N GLY A 207 -12.08 -16.59 -17.51
CA GLY A 207 -12.97 -15.98 -16.51
C GLY A 207 -13.25 -16.83 -15.27
N GLU A 208 -12.64 -18.00 -15.13
CA GLU A 208 -12.80 -18.85 -13.94
C GLU A 208 -12.06 -18.27 -12.73
N PHE A 209 -12.77 -18.15 -11.62
CA PHE A 209 -12.23 -17.73 -10.33
C PHE A 209 -11.66 -18.92 -9.55
N SER A 210 -10.47 -18.73 -8.99
CA SER A 210 -9.88 -19.66 -8.02
C SER A 210 -9.29 -18.90 -6.83
N SER A 211 -9.31 -19.55 -5.66
CA SER A 211 -8.78 -18.97 -4.43
C SER A 211 -8.05 -20.05 -3.63
N THR A 212 -6.80 -19.76 -3.26
CA THR A 212 -5.95 -20.68 -2.49
C THR A 212 -5.57 -20.06 -1.16
N SER A 213 -5.77 -20.79 -0.05
CA SER A 213 -5.41 -20.31 1.28
C SER A 213 -3.89 -20.21 1.41
N VAL A 214 -3.40 -19.05 1.80
CA VAL A 214 -1.98 -18.84 2.04
C VAL A 214 -1.64 -19.10 3.50
N GLN A 215 -0.84 -20.13 3.70
CA GLN A 215 -0.38 -20.53 5.03
C GLN A 215 0.78 -19.64 5.49
N TYR A 216 0.85 -19.40 6.81
CA TYR A 216 2.05 -18.82 7.40
C TYR A 216 3.26 -19.75 7.19
N PRO A 217 4.46 -19.19 6.98
CA PRO A 217 5.64 -20.01 6.83
C PRO A 217 6.01 -20.68 8.15
N ALA A 218 6.41 -21.95 8.09
CA ALA A 218 6.65 -22.78 9.27
C ALA A 218 7.71 -22.21 10.22
N TRP A 219 8.72 -21.51 9.70
CA TRP A 219 9.74 -20.85 10.54
C TRP A 219 9.12 -19.78 11.44
N TRP A 220 8.15 -19.02 10.94
CA TRP A 220 7.52 -17.94 11.68
C TRP A 220 6.56 -18.50 12.71
N LEU A 221 5.77 -19.51 12.34
CA LEU A 221 4.91 -20.25 13.28
C LEU A 221 5.70 -20.83 14.47
N ARG A 222 6.88 -21.39 14.21
CA ARG A 222 7.79 -21.84 15.29
C ARG A 222 8.28 -20.67 16.14
N ALA A 223 8.69 -19.57 15.52
CA ALA A 223 9.21 -18.40 16.22
C ALA A 223 8.17 -17.73 17.15
N VAL A 224 6.88 -17.81 16.80
CA VAL A 224 5.78 -17.26 17.62
C VAL A 224 5.12 -18.31 18.54
N ASN A 225 5.75 -19.48 18.70
CA ASN A 225 5.23 -20.59 19.52
C ASN A 225 3.80 -21.01 19.15
N TYR A 226 3.48 -21.07 17.85
CA TYR A 226 2.16 -21.48 17.37
C TYR A 226 1.72 -22.86 17.88
N SER A 227 2.66 -23.78 18.06
CA SER A 227 2.39 -25.12 18.62
C SER A 227 1.86 -25.09 20.06
N GLY A 228 2.16 -24.03 20.80
CA GLY A 228 1.63 -23.78 22.14
C GLY A 228 0.31 -23.00 22.12
N GLY A 229 -0.58 -23.31 21.15
CA GLY A 229 -1.86 -22.64 20.93
C GLY A 229 -2.74 -22.51 22.18
N PRO A 230 -3.92 -21.88 22.08
CA PRO A 230 -4.76 -21.65 23.25
C PRO A 230 -5.00 -22.95 24.01
N GLY A 231 -4.85 -22.90 25.34
CA GLY A 231 -5.21 -24.01 26.21
C GLY A 231 -6.68 -24.40 25.98
N PRO A 232 -7.11 -25.59 26.45
CA PRO A 232 -8.51 -26.00 26.33
C PRO A 232 -9.41 -24.88 26.89
N VAL A 233 -10.48 -24.56 26.15
CA VAL A 233 -11.50 -23.61 26.61
C VAL A 233 -11.88 -24.04 28.02
N PRO A 234 -11.77 -23.15 29.03
CA PRO A 234 -12.19 -23.50 30.38
C PRO A 234 -13.59 -24.09 30.29
N PRO A 235 -13.89 -25.22 30.98
CA PRO A 235 -15.25 -25.70 31.01
C PRO A 235 -16.13 -24.52 31.42
N ARG A 236 -17.21 -24.28 30.66
CA ARG A 236 -18.23 -23.32 31.10
C ARG A 236 -18.52 -23.66 32.56
N PRO A 237 -18.55 -22.67 33.49
CA PRO A 237 -19.03 -22.93 34.84
C PRO A 237 -20.29 -23.76 34.65
N HIS A 238 -20.30 -24.99 35.19
CA HIS A 238 -21.41 -25.92 34.98
C HIS A 238 -22.67 -25.08 35.09
N GLU A 239 -23.47 -24.98 34.01
CA GLU A 239 -24.85 -24.51 34.13
C GLU A 239 -25.39 -25.38 35.25
N GLN A 240 -25.51 -24.79 36.43
CA GLN A 240 -25.93 -25.51 37.60
C GLN A 240 -27.43 -25.61 37.37
N LYS A 241 -27.81 -26.57 36.52
CA LYS A 241 -29.16 -26.68 35.98
C LYS A 241 -30.07 -26.67 37.19
N CYS A 242 -30.86 -25.61 37.30
CA CYS A 242 -31.85 -25.51 38.34
C CYS A 242 -32.68 -26.80 38.29
N ALA A 243 -32.89 -27.42 39.45
CA ALA A 243 -33.72 -28.62 39.55
C ALA A 243 -35.05 -28.34 38.82
N ALA A 244 -35.50 -29.31 38.02
CA ALA A 244 -36.70 -29.13 37.21
C ALA A 244 -37.87 -28.69 38.11
N GLY A 245 -38.50 -27.55 37.77
CA GLY A 245 -39.57 -26.95 38.57
C GLY A 245 -39.13 -25.86 39.55
N ARG A 246 -37.87 -25.81 40.02
CA ARG A 246 -37.41 -24.85 41.05
C ARG A 246 -37.68 -23.40 40.69
N VAL A 247 -37.32 -22.98 39.48
CA VAL A 247 -37.52 -21.59 39.03
C VAL A 247 -39.01 -21.29 38.93
N LYS A 248 -39.80 -22.22 38.37
CA LYS A 248 -41.24 -22.06 38.21
C LYS A 248 -41.95 -21.91 39.55
N ASP A 249 -41.71 -22.84 40.48
CA ASP A 249 -42.29 -22.84 41.83
C ASP A 249 -41.87 -21.61 42.65
N CYS A 250 -40.68 -21.08 42.39
CA CYS A 250 -40.21 -19.84 43.00
C CYS A 250 -40.93 -18.61 42.40
N THR A 251 -41.02 -18.53 41.08
CA THR A 251 -41.67 -17.39 40.40
C THR A 251 -43.17 -17.31 40.65
N GLU A 252 -43.86 -18.44 40.86
CA GLU A 252 -45.28 -18.48 41.21
C GLU A 252 -45.57 -17.83 42.58
N LYS A 253 -44.56 -17.68 43.44
CA LYS A 253 -44.65 -16.98 44.73
C LYS A 253 -44.38 -15.48 44.63
N CYS A 254 -43.89 -15.00 43.49
CA CYS A 254 -43.68 -13.57 43.25
C CYS A 254 -45.00 -12.90 42.83
N SER A 255 -45.46 -11.92 43.61
CA SER A 255 -46.70 -11.19 43.28
C SER A 255 -46.49 -10.23 42.11
N ALA A 256 -47.19 -10.49 40.99
CA ALA A 256 -47.11 -9.71 39.75
C ALA A 256 -47.62 -8.26 39.84
N HIS A 257 -48.21 -7.87 40.99
CA HIS A 257 -48.81 -6.56 41.21
C HIS A 257 -48.03 -5.69 42.21
N THR A 258 -46.75 -5.99 42.41
CA THR A 258 -45.86 -5.20 43.27
C THR A 258 -44.64 -4.71 42.49
N ASP A 259 -44.14 -3.52 42.84
CA ASP A 259 -42.95 -2.90 42.22
C ASP A 259 -41.66 -3.74 42.38
N ASN A 260 -41.72 -4.81 43.18
CA ASN A 260 -40.59 -5.68 43.49
C ASN A 260 -40.61 -7.02 42.72
N TYR A 261 -41.51 -7.19 41.75
CA TYR A 261 -41.64 -8.44 40.99
C TYR A 261 -40.35 -8.85 40.28
N VAL A 262 -39.68 -7.91 39.61
CA VAL A 262 -38.45 -8.19 38.86
C VAL A 262 -37.33 -8.65 39.79
N ALA A 263 -37.13 -8.00 40.93
CA ALA A 263 -36.11 -8.41 41.90
C ALA A 263 -36.42 -9.78 42.53
N CYS A 264 -37.70 -10.06 42.80
CA CYS A 264 -38.15 -11.37 43.28
C CYS A 264 -37.84 -12.49 42.28
N VAL A 265 -38.15 -12.27 40.99
CA VAL A 265 -37.88 -13.24 39.93
C VAL A 265 -36.39 -13.43 39.69
N SER A 266 -35.58 -12.37 39.75
CA SER A 266 -34.11 -12.47 39.60
C SER A 266 -33.45 -13.35 40.68
N GLN A 267 -33.95 -13.31 41.91
CA GLN A 267 -33.46 -14.20 42.99
C GLN A 267 -33.79 -15.67 42.76
N CYS A 268 -34.85 -15.98 42.00
CA CYS A 268 -35.21 -17.37 41.68
C CYS A 268 -34.18 -18.07 40.78
N THR A 269 -33.32 -17.31 40.12
CA THR A 269 -32.19 -17.82 39.32
C THR A 269 -30.85 -17.75 40.05
N GLU A 270 -30.74 -17.14 41.24
CA GLU A 270 -29.46 -17.05 41.95
C GLU A 270 -29.00 -18.43 42.49
N GLY A 271 -27.75 -18.79 42.17
CA GLY A 271 -27.16 -20.10 42.50
C GLY A 271 -27.54 -21.23 41.52
N CYS A 272 -28.05 -20.83 40.35
CA CYS A 272 -28.11 -21.54 39.08
C CYS A 272 -27.64 -20.56 37.97
#